data_AF-X0VFM5-F1
#
_entry.id   AF-X0VFM5-F1
#
_cell.length_a   1.000
_cell.length_b   1.000
_cell.length_c   1.000
_cell.angle_alpha   90.00
_cell.angle_beta   90.00
_cell.angle_gamma   90.00
#
_symmetry.space_group_name_H-M   'P 1'
#
loop_
_entity.id
_entity.type
_entity.pdbx_description
1 polymer ?
#
loop_
_entity_poly.entity_id
_entity_poly.type
_entity_poly.pdbx_seq_one_letter_code
_entity_poly.pdbx_strand_id
1 'polypeptide(L)'
;HHTRLNQVANLIKFEFNDEQAYILEFTHQKLRFHKDEAIIVEADVTITGITQADPGVVTATGHGYEDGDEVFINDVVGMTEVNGKSYLVANKAANTFELTDVDGDDIDTSGFTAYGSGGVAQRIYEIDSPFCNCPYRSVFDIQVTQNADTMYLVHPFVEPRKLTRTGHTAWTLETYTRTDDPFLDKKVISSITQADPGVVTANAHGYSDGDTV
;
A
#
# COMPACT_ATOMS: atom_id res chain seq x y z
N HIS A 1 16.94 4.10 -2.16
CA HIS A 1 15.67 3.36 -2.21
C HIS A 1 14.87 3.89 -3.38
N HIS A 2 14.39 3.03 -4.28
CA HIS A 2 13.49 3.42 -5.37
C HIS A 2 12.03 3.34 -4.89
N THR A 3 11.10 3.94 -5.62
CA THR A 3 9.67 3.67 -5.41
C THR A 3 9.34 2.25 -5.84
N ARG A 4 8.17 1.72 -5.43
CA ARG A 4 7.78 0.37 -5.85
C ARG A 4 7.83 0.21 -7.37
N LEU A 5 8.62 -0.76 -7.86
CA LEU A 5 8.79 -1.08 -9.29
C LEU A 5 9.16 0.15 -10.14
N ASN A 6 9.94 1.09 -9.59
CA ASN A 6 10.28 2.36 -10.25
C ASN A 6 9.06 3.18 -10.73
N GLN A 7 7.89 2.96 -10.13
CA GLN A 7 6.66 3.64 -10.54
C GLN A 7 6.57 5.04 -9.96
N VAL A 8 5.79 5.88 -10.64
CA VAL A 8 5.44 7.21 -10.14
C VAL A 8 4.69 7.07 -8.81
N ALA A 9 5.11 7.86 -7.82
CA ALA A 9 4.55 7.83 -6.47
C ALA A 9 4.05 9.21 -6.00
N ASN A 10 2.95 9.21 -5.26
CA ASN A 10 2.55 10.36 -4.44
C ASN A 10 2.93 10.12 -2.98
N LEU A 11 3.64 11.08 -2.38
CA LEU A 11 4.11 11.01 -1.01
C LEU A 11 3.21 11.85 -0.10
N ILE A 12 2.52 11.21 0.83
CA ILE A 12 1.58 11.84 1.75
C ILE A 12 2.09 11.66 3.17
N LYS A 13 2.12 12.74 3.97
CA LYS A 13 2.54 12.68 5.38
C LYS A 13 1.43 12.08 6.24
N PHE A 14 1.83 11.30 7.24
CA PHE A 14 0.96 10.86 8.33
C PHE A 14 1.68 11.11 9.65
N GLU A 15 1.04 11.80 10.60
CA GLU A 15 1.66 12.16 11.87
C GLU A 15 0.75 11.74 13.03
N PHE A 16 1.07 10.63 13.70
CA PHE A 16 0.34 10.23 14.90
C PHE A 16 0.67 11.14 16.09
N ASN A 17 1.97 11.40 16.28
CA ASN A 17 2.54 12.32 17.26
C ASN A 17 3.97 12.72 16.81
N ASP A 18 4.69 13.45 17.65
CA ASP A 18 6.06 13.94 17.41
C ASP A 18 7.13 12.83 17.35
N GLU A 19 6.85 11.64 17.88
CA GLU A 19 7.75 10.48 17.84
C GLU A 19 7.43 9.52 16.68
N GLN A 20 6.19 9.54 16.19
CA GLN A 20 5.65 8.60 15.22
C GLN A 20 5.03 9.34 14.04
N ALA A 21 5.92 9.85 13.20
CA ALA A 21 5.59 10.42 11.89
C ALA A 21 6.06 9.48 10.76
N TYR A 22 5.28 9.43 9.67
CA TYR A 22 5.49 8.54 8.54
C TYR A 22 5.34 9.29 7.22
N ILE A 23 6.02 8.79 6.20
CA ILE A 23 5.70 9.10 4.81
C ILE A 23 5.00 7.89 4.20
N LEU A 24 3.80 8.14 3.67
CA LEU A 24 3.00 7.19 2.91
C LEU A 24 3.35 7.31 1.43
N GLU A 25 3.85 6.24 0.83
CA GLU A 25 4.18 6.17 -0.59
C GLU A 25 3.06 5.45 -1.35
N PHE A 26 2.22 6.23 -2.05
CA PHE A 26 1.18 5.70 -2.92
C PHE A 26 1.73 5.49 -4.33
N THR A 27 1.85 4.22 -4.74
CA THR A 27 2.19 3.80 -6.11
C THR A 27 0.99 3.09 -6.74
N HIS A 28 1.16 2.49 -7.92
CA HIS A 28 0.06 1.78 -8.58
C HIS A 28 -0.40 0.61 -7.71
N GLN A 29 -1.62 0.72 -7.17
CA GLN A 29 -2.32 -0.29 -6.38
C GLN A 29 -1.61 -0.73 -5.08
N LYS A 30 -0.56 -0.01 -4.66
CA LYS A 30 0.22 -0.33 -3.47
C LYS A 30 0.45 0.90 -2.61
N LEU A 31 0.49 0.68 -1.31
CA LEU A 31 0.84 1.68 -0.30
C LEU A 31 2.00 1.15 0.55
N ARG A 32 3.11 1.88 0.55
CA ARG A 32 4.31 1.63 1.37
C ARG A 32 4.49 2.70 2.43
N PHE A 33 5.26 2.37 3.46
CA PHE A 33 5.42 3.21 4.65
C PHE A 33 6.90 3.44 4.93
N HIS A 34 7.25 4.69 5.22
CA HIS A 34 8.61 5.09 5.61
C HIS A 34 8.59 5.74 6.98
N LYS A 35 9.58 5.44 7.81
CA LYS A 35 9.81 6.01 9.14
C LYS A 35 11.31 6.05 9.43
N ASP A 36 11.77 7.06 10.15
CA ASP A 36 13.17 7.16 10.63
C ASP A 36 14.19 7.01 9.48
N GLU A 37 13.95 7.72 8.38
CA GLU A 37 14.80 7.74 7.18
C GLU A 37 14.86 6.42 6.38
N ALA A 38 14.08 5.41 6.77
CA ALA A 38 14.05 4.10 6.14
C ALA A 38 12.63 3.68 5.72
N ILE A 39 12.57 2.77 4.75
CA ILE A 39 11.33 2.05 4.47
C ILE A 39 11.04 1.07 5.62
N ILE A 40 9.78 0.89 5.95
CA ILE A 40 9.37 -0.12 6.93
C ILE A 40 9.42 -1.49 6.27
N VAL A 41 10.06 -2.42 6.96
CA VAL A 41 10.16 -3.83 6.58
C VAL A 41 9.49 -4.72 7.63
N GLU A 42 9.13 -5.91 7.23
CA GLU A 42 8.66 -6.98 8.10
C GLU A 42 9.81 -7.62 8.89
N ALA A 43 9.50 -8.60 9.73
CA ALA A 43 10.49 -9.29 10.54
C ALA A 43 11.52 -10.06 9.70
N ASP A 44 12.73 -10.18 10.25
CA ASP A 44 13.84 -10.90 9.64
C ASP A 44 13.50 -12.36 9.37
N VAL A 45 13.86 -12.82 8.17
CA VAL A 45 13.96 -14.23 7.83
C VAL A 45 15.43 -14.56 7.59
N THR A 46 15.96 -15.50 8.38
CA THR A 46 17.35 -15.92 8.30
C THR A 46 17.66 -16.59 6.95
N ILE A 47 18.69 -16.08 6.28
CA ILE A 47 19.28 -16.70 5.09
C ILE A 47 20.27 -17.78 5.54
N THR A 48 20.24 -18.92 4.86
CA THR A 48 21.13 -20.07 5.15
C THR A 48 21.97 -20.50 3.96
N GLY A 49 21.72 -19.93 2.78
CA GLY A 49 22.50 -20.18 1.58
C GLY A 49 22.11 -19.24 0.45
N ILE A 50 23.05 -18.92 -0.42
CA ILE A 50 22.81 -18.26 -1.70
C ILE A 50 23.66 -18.97 -2.75
N THR A 51 23.07 -19.38 -3.87
CA THR A 51 23.81 -20.03 -4.97
C THR A 51 24.64 -19.02 -5.74
N GLN A 52 25.76 -19.47 -6.34
CA GLN A 52 26.47 -18.75 -7.40
C GLN A 52 25.94 -19.27 -8.74
N ALA A 53 24.85 -18.67 -9.22
CA ALA A 53 24.12 -19.11 -10.40
C ALA A 53 23.40 -17.92 -11.06
N ASP A 54 22.79 -18.17 -12.20
CA ASP A 54 21.95 -17.22 -12.93
C ASP A 54 20.57 -17.89 -13.21
N PRO A 55 19.50 -17.50 -12.50
CA PRO A 55 19.44 -16.55 -11.38
C PRO A 55 20.07 -17.08 -10.07
N GLY A 56 20.43 -16.14 -9.18
CA GLY A 56 20.81 -16.45 -7.81
C GLY A 56 19.61 -16.92 -6.97
N VAL A 57 19.76 -18.08 -6.30
CA VAL A 57 18.74 -18.69 -5.45
C VAL A 57 19.11 -18.53 -3.98
N VAL A 58 18.22 -17.90 -3.21
CA VAL A 58 18.35 -17.75 -1.76
C VAL A 58 17.65 -18.91 -1.05
N THR A 59 18.27 -19.47 -0.02
CA THR A 59 17.67 -20.44 0.91
C THR A 59 17.30 -19.76 2.22
N ALA A 60 16.00 -19.66 2.47
CA ALA A 60 15.42 -19.06 3.67
C ALA A 60 14.17 -19.88 4.08
N THR A 61 14.32 -20.77 5.05
CA THR A 61 13.26 -21.74 5.41
C THR A 61 12.01 -21.06 5.96
N GLY A 62 10.84 -21.38 5.38
CA GLY A 62 9.55 -20.89 5.89
C GLY A 62 9.35 -19.38 5.78
N HIS A 63 9.96 -18.76 4.76
CA HIS A 63 9.98 -17.30 4.57
C HIS A 63 8.59 -16.67 4.36
N GLY A 64 7.63 -17.41 3.79
CA GLY A 64 6.25 -16.91 3.60
C GLY A 64 6.12 -15.77 2.58
N TYR A 65 7.11 -15.61 1.71
CA TYR A 65 7.09 -14.66 0.59
C TYR A 65 6.39 -15.24 -0.63
N GLU A 66 5.81 -14.36 -1.43
CA GLU A 66 5.18 -14.66 -2.71
C GLU A 66 5.97 -14.03 -3.87
N ASP A 67 5.79 -14.54 -5.09
CA ASP A 67 6.44 -13.97 -6.27
C ASP A 67 5.98 -12.52 -6.47
N GLY A 68 6.93 -11.61 -6.71
CA GLY A 68 6.71 -10.16 -6.82
C GLY A 68 6.73 -9.40 -5.49
N ASP A 69 6.90 -10.09 -4.35
CA ASP A 69 7.29 -9.44 -3.10
C ASP A 69 8.68 -8.82 -3.23
N GLU A 70 8.88 -7.65 -2.63
CA GLU A 70 10.19 -7.00 -2.60
C GLU A 70 10.85 -7.26 -1.24
N VAL A 71 12.08 -7.79 -1.26
CA VAL A 71 12.84 -8.15 -0.06
C VAL A 71 14.15 -7.37 0.00
N PHE A 72 14.45 -6.81 1.15
CA PHE A 72 15.74 -6.21 1.46
C PHE A 72 16.66 -7.26 2.08
N ILE A 73 17.87 -7.41 1.51
CA ILE A 73 18.87 -8.37 2.00
C ILE A 73 20.03 -7.63 2.65
N ASN A 74 20.44 -8.07 3.83
CA ASN A 74 21.60 -7.53 4.55
C ASN A 74 22.31 -8.60 5.38
N ASP A 75 23.49 -8.26 5.90
CA ASP A 75 24.31 -9.06 6.84
C ASP A 75 24.76 -10.44 6.31
N VAL A 76 24.76 -10.64 4.99
CA VAL A 76 25.34 -11.83 4.34
C VAL A 76 26.86 -11.76 4.41
N VAL A 77 27.49 -12.84 4.85
CA VAL A 77 28.94 -13.03 4.87
C VAL A 77 29.36 -13.92 3.71
N GLY A 78 30.50 -13.63 3.09
CA GLY A 78 30.92 -14.25 1.83
C GLY A 78 30.39 -13.41 0.68
N MET A 79 29.18 -13.70 0.19
CA MET A 79 28.50 -13.00 -0.91
C MET A 79 28.00 -11.60 -0.52
N THR A 80 28.91 -10.69 -0.18
CA THR A 80 28.56 -9.35 0.34
C THR A 80 27.95 -8.42 -0.71
N GLU A 81 28.09 -8.74 -2.00
CA GLU A 81 27.56 -7.98 -3.13
C GLU A 81 26.03 -7.87 -3.09
N VAL A 82 25.36 -8.79 -2.39
CA VAL A 82 23.90 -8.76 -2.25
C VAL A 82 23.41 -7.82 -1.14
N ASN A 83 24.26 -7.44 -0.19
CA ASN A 83 23.87 -6.66 0.98
C ASN A 83 23.47 -5.22 0.63
N GLY A 84 22.55 -4.67 1.41
CA GLY A 84 22.12 -3.28 1.32
C GLY A 84 21.26 -2.98 0.08
N LYS A 85 20.62 -4.01 -0.48
CA LYS A 85 19.85 -3.93 -1.72
C LYS A 85 18.49 -4.61 -1.57
N SER A 86 17.54 -4.13 -2.35
CA SER A 86 16.22 -4.73 -2.51
C SER A 86 16.17 -5.58 -3.78
N TYR A 87 15.46 -6.69 -3.74
CA TYR A 87 15.24 -7.61 -4.85
C TYR A 87 13.77 -8.02 -4.93
N LEU A 88 13.31 -8.40 -6.11
CA LEU A 88 12.03 -9.07 -6.26
C LEU A 88 12.20 -10.58 -6.10
N VAL A 89 11.29 -11.17 -5.34
CA VAL A 89 11.14 -12.61 -5.17
C VAL A 89 10.57 -13.20 -6.47
N ALA A 90 11.23 -14.21 -7.01
CA ALA A 90 10.75 -14.99 -8.16
C ALA A 90 10.87 -16.49 -7.89
N ASN A 91 10.11 -17.29 -8.65
CA ASN A 91 10.11 -18.76 -8.62
C ASN A 91 10.15 -19.34 -7.20
N LYS A 92 9.36 -18.75 -6.29
CA LYS A 92 9.36 -19.12 -4.88
C LYS A 92 8.95 -20.57 -4.66
N ALA A 93 9.62 -21.21 -3.72
CA ALA A 93 9.23 -22.47 -3.09
C ALA A 93 8.99 -22.23 -1.60
N ALA A 94 8.81 -23.29 -0.80
CA ALA A 94 8.59 -23.13 0.64
C ALA A 94 9.80 -22.58 1.41
N ASN A 95 11.02 -22.82 0.91
CA ASN A 95 12.28 -22.55 1.60
C ASN A 95 13.30 -21.83 0.72
N THR A 96 12.95 -21.50 -0.51
CA THR A 96 13.87 -20.90 -1.48
C THR A 96 13.14 -19.93 -2.39
N PHE A 97 13.86 -18.96 -2.92
CA PHE A 97 13.38 -18.07 -3.96
C PHE A 97 14.55 -17.56 -4.80
N GLU A 98 14.26 -17.18 -6.03
CA GLU A 98 15.20 -16.53 -6.96
C GLU A 98 15.16 -15.02 -6.79
N LEU A 99 16.28 -14.37 -7.09
CA LEU A 99 16.42 -12.92 -7.07
C LEU A 99 16.27 -12.36 -8.48
N THR A 100 15.37 -11.41 -8.64
CA THR A 100 15.26 -10.54 -9.81
C THR A 100 15.41 -9.07 -9.40
N ASP A 101 15.75 -8.21 -10.34
CA ASP A 101 15.67 -6.77 -10.15
C ASP A 101 14.22 -6.25 -10.25
N VAL A 102 14.06 -4.93 -10.18
CA VAL A 102 12.76 -4.26 -10.23
C VAL A 102 12.08 -4.29 -11.60
N ASP A 103 12.85 -4.54 -12.66
CA ASP A 103 12.37 -4.65 -14.04
C ASP A 103 12.06 -6.12 -14.39
N GLY A 104 12.42 -7.05 -13.50
CA GLY A 104 12.16 -8.48 -13.60
C GLY A 104 13.30 -9.27 -14.24
N ASP A 105 14.47 -8.66 -14.41
CA ASP A 105 15.67 -9.33 -14.92
C ASP A 105 16.35 -10.13 -13.80
N ASP A 106 16.85 -11.32 -14.14
CA ASP A 106 17.53 -12.22 -13.21
C ASP A 106 18.80 -11.58 -12.63
N ILE A 107 19.02 -11.78 -11.32
CA ILE A 107 20.29 -11.41 -10.68
C ILE A 107 21.28 -12.57 -10.85
N ASP A 108 22.21 -12.42 -11.81
CA ASP A 108 23.34 -13.32 -11.98
C ASP A 108 24.35 -13.18 -10.82
N THR A 109 24.41 -14.18 -9.95
CA THR A 109 25.35 -14.28 -8.83
C THR A 109 26.56 -15.16 -9.15
N SER A 110 26.69 -15.68 -10.37
CA SER A 110 27.77 -16.60 -10.77
C SER A 110 29.17 -15.98 -10.60
N GLY A 111 29.26 -14.65 -10.78
CA GLY A 111 30.49 -13.88 -10.61
C GLY A 111 30.73 -13.36 -9.19
N PHE A 112 29.79 -13.54 -8.26
CA PHE A 112 29.92 -13.02 -6.90
C PHE A 112 30.82 -13.93 -6.07
N THR A 113 31.25 -13.44 -4.92
CA THR A 113 31.91 -14.28 -3.92
C THR A 113 30.96 -15.34 -3.37
N ALA A 114 31.51 -16.52 -3.02
CA ALA A 114 30.69 -17.63 -2.51
C ALA A 114 30.05 -17.25 -1.17
N TYR A 115 28.79 -17.63 -0.98
CA TYR A 115 28.11 -17.49 0.31
C TYR A 115 28.90 -18.22 1.40
N GLY A 116 29.18 -17.52 2.49
CA GLY A 116 29.87 -18.05 3.66
C GLY A 116 28.91 -18.42 4.77
N SER A 117 28.15 -17.43 5.26
CA SER A 117 27.19 -17.60 6.35
C SER A 117 26.32 -16.35 6.55
N GLY A 118 25.37 -16.42 7.47
CA GLY A 118 24.58 -15.28 7.93
C GLY A 118 23.62 -14.74 6.86
N GLY A 119 23.18 -13.52 7.07
CA GLY A 119 22.22 -12.85 6.20
C GLY A 119 20.79 -12.93 6.71
N VAL A 120 20.07 -11.85 6.47
CA VAL A 120 18.63 -11.74 6.68
C VAL A 120 17.98 -11.22 5.40
N ALA A 121 16.79 -11.73 5.11
CA ALA A 121 15.85 -11.15 4.17
C ALA A 121 14.69 -10.54 4.96
N GLN A 122 14.28 -9.34 4.58
CA GLN A 122 13.14 -8.65 5.20
C GLN A 122 12.22 -8.18 4.07
N ARG A 123 10.96 -8.63 4.06
CA ARG A 123 9.98 -8.15 3.08
C ARG A 123 9.65 -6.69 3.36
N ILE A 124 9.62 -5.85 2.33
CA ILE A 124 9.15 -4.47 2.46
C ILE A 124 7.67 -4.50 2.84
N TYR A 125 7.32 -3.84 3.93
CA TYR A 125 5.95 -3.81 4.41
C TYR A 125 5.10 -2.91 3.50
N GLU A 126 4.08 -3.51 2.89
CA GLU A 126 3.14 -2.83 2.01
C GLU A 126 1.72 -3.37 2.20
N ILE A 127 0.73 -2.55 1.87
CA ILE A 127 -0.67 -2.96 1.80
C ILE A 127 -1.25 -2.65 0.43
N ASP A 128 -2.31 -3.37 0.07
CA ASP A 128 -3.05 -3.12 -1.16
C ASP A 128 -3.77 -1.76 -1.09
N SER A 129 -3.79 -1.09 -2.24
CA SER A 129 -4.42 0.21 -2.41
C SER A 129 -5.34 0.19 -3.64
N PRO A 130 -6.53 0.82 -3.56
CA PRO A 130 -7.42 0.95 -4.72
C PRO A 130 -6.99 2.07 -5.68
N PHE A 131 -6.00 2.89 -5.29
CA PHE A 131 -5.49 3.98 -6.12
C PHE A 131 -4.48 3.42 -7.12
N CYS A 132 -4.63 3.78 -8.40
CA CYS A 132 -3.69 3.39 -9.45
C CYS A 132 -3.04 4.64 -10.07
N ASN A 133 -2.15 4.44 -11.04
CA ASN A 133 -1.63 5.50 -11.91
C ASN A 133 -2.13 5.32 -13.36
N CYS A 134 -3.40 4.91 -13.52
CA CYS A 134 -3.93 4.34 -14.77
C CYS A 134 -5.14 5.12 -15.30
N PRO A 135 -5.21 5.37 -16.62
CA PRO A 135 -4.79 6.62 -17.29
C PRO A 135 -5.43 7.92 -16.79
N TYR A 136 -6.47 7.86 -15.94
CA TYR A 136 -7.20 9.02 -15.39
C TYR A 136 -7.44 8.93 -13.88
N ARG A 137 -6.93 7.89 -13.23
CA ARG A 137 -6.95 7.71 -11.79
C ARG A 137 -5.51 7.81 -11.36
N SER A 138 -5.11 8.99 -10.92
CA SER A 138 -3.73 9.24 -10.52
C SER A 138 -3.63 9.21 -9.01
N VAL A 139 -2.53 8.64 -8.52
CA VAL A 139 -2.16 8.72 -7.10
C VAL A 139 -2.01 10.17 -6.61
N PHE A 140 -1.83 11.15 -7.51
CA PHE A 140 -1.74 12.56 -7.16
C PHE A 140 -3.08 13.26 -6.89
N ASP A 141 -4.20 12.67 -7.31
CA ASP A 141 -5.55 13.24 -7.07
C ASP A 141 -6.10 12.86 -5.70
N ILE A 142 -5.31 12.14 -4.89
CA ILE A 142 -5.66 11.76 -3.52
C ILE A 142 -5.62 13.00 -2.63
N GLN A 143 -6.76 13.32 -2.03
CA GLN A 143 -6.85 14.30 -0.95
C GLN A 143 -7.08 13.59 0.38
N VAL A 144 -6.52 14.14 1.45
CA VAL A 144 -6.55 13.51 2.76
C VAL A 144 -6.94 14.48 3.86
N THR A 145 -7.53 13.94 4.91
CA THR A 145 -7.57 14.58 6.23
C THR A 145 -7.27 13.52 7.28
N GLN A 146 -6.58 13.91 8.35
CA GLN A 146 -6.08 12.99 9.35
C GLN A 146 -6.48 13.46 10.75
N ASN A 147 -6.73 12.49 11.63
CA ASN A 147 -6.90 12.66 13.07
C ASN A 147 -6.26 11.47 13.80
N ALA A 148 -5.14 11.72 14.49
CA ALA A 148 -4.37 10.70 15.21
C ALA A 148 -4.12 9.46 14.33
N ASP A 149 -4.57 8.28 14.77
CA ASP A 149 -4.39 7.00 14.07
C ASP A 149 -5.25 6.81 12.82
N THR A 150 -6.13 7.74 12.49
CA THR A 150 -7.06 7.62 11.36
C THR A 150 -6.80 8.68 10.30
N MET A 151 -6.68 8.25 9.04
CA MET A 151 -6.67 9.13 7.87
C MET A 151 -7.82 8.78 6.94
N TYR A 152 -8.57 9.79 6.50
CA TYR A 152 -9.58 9.67 5.46
C TYR A 152 -8.99 10.11 4.13
N LEU A 153 -9.22 9.33 3.09
CA LEU A 153 -8.72 9.59 1.74
C LEU A 153 -9.90 9.70 0.78
N VAL A 154 -9.88 10.70 -0.08
CA VAL A 154 -10.88 10.90 -1.14
C VAL A 154 -10.19 11.09 -2.48
N HIS A 155 -10.87 10.66 -3.54
CA HIS A 155 -10.37 10.73 -4.91
C HIS A 155 -11.58 10.80 -5.87
N PRO A 156 -11.49 11.48 -7.03
CA PRO A 156 -12.63 11.68 -7.94
C PRO A 156 -13.30 10.40 -8.46
N PHE A 157 -12.52 9.32 -8.59
CA PHE A 157 -12.95 8.05 -9.21
C PHE A 157 -12.82 6.81 -8.32
N VAL A 158 -12.53 6.99 -7.03
CA VAL A 158 -12.39 5.88 -6.07
C VAL A 158 -13.24 6.23 -4.85
N GLU A 159 -14.00 5.26 -4.35
CA GLU A 159 -14.79 5.44 -3.13
C GLU A 159 -13.91 5.92 -1.98
N PRO A 160 -14.41 6.83 -1.11
CA PRO A 160 -13.66 7.30 0.05
C PRO A 160 -13.11 6.13 0.87
N ARG A 161 -11.87 6.28 1.35
CA ARG A 161 -11.16 5.26 2.13
C ARG A 161 -10.86 5.75 3.52
N LYS A 162 -10.79 4.81 4.46
CA LYS A 162 -10.32 5.02 5.82
C LYS A 162 -9.06 4.19 6.02
N LEU A 163 -7.94 4.85 6.25
CA LEU A 163 -6.68 4.25 6.66
C LEU A 163 -6.56 4.34 8.18
N THR A 164 -6.30 3.22 8.84
CA THR A 164 -6.09 3.17 10.30
C THR A 164 -4.73 2.56 10.61
N ARG A 165 -4.03 3.14 11.59
CA ARG A 165 -2.76 2.63 12.11
C ARG A 165 -2.93 2.03 13.51
N THR A 166 -2.32 0.88 13.77
CA THR A 166 -2.20 0.31 15.14
C THR A 166 -0.76 -0.08 15.50
N GLY A 167 0.18 0.02 14.56
CA GLY A 167 1.59 -0.31 14.76
C GLY A 167 2.45 0.17 13.59
N HIS A 168 3.74 -0.17 13.58
CA HIS A 168 4.64 0.19 12.48
C HIS A 168 4.36 -0.63 11.21
N THR A 169 4.07 -1.91 11.39
CA THR A 169 3.69 -2.88 10.34
C THR A 169 2.22 -3.31 10.46
N ALA A 170 1.37 -2.44 11.01
CA ALA A 170 -0.06 -2.74 11.23
C ALA A 170 -0.92 -1.56 10.78
N TRP A 171 -1.29 -1.61 9.51
CA TRP A 171 -2.12 -0.62 8.82
C TRP A 171 -3.28 -1.31 8.11
N THR A 172 -4.47 -0.69 8.15
CA THR A 172 -5.65 -1.18 7.45
C THR A 172 -6.24 -0.08 6.58
N LEU A 173 -6.45 -0.39 5.30
CA LEU A 173 -7.11 0.51 4.36
C LEU A 173 -8.44 -0.09 3.92
N GLU A 174 -9.53 0.53 4.33
CA GLU A 174 -10.88 0.02 4.08
C GLU A 174 -11.73 1.05 3.32
N THR A 175 -12.79 0.59 2.65
CA THR A 175 -13.83 1.51 2.17
C THR A 175 -14.43 2.24 3.36
N TYR A 176 -14.45 3.57 3.32
CA TYR A 176 -15.12 4.36 4.34
C TYR A 176 -16.62 4.10 4.29
N THR A 177 -17.18 3.66 5.40
CA THR A 177 -18.62 3.61 5.64
C THR A 177 -19.01 4.74 6.57
N ARG A 178 -20.09 5.46 6.24
CA ARG A 178 -20.67 6.43 7.16
C ARG A 178 -21.23 5.67 8.36
N THR A 179 -20.72 5.96 9.55
CA THR A 179 -21.18 5.34 10.80
C THR A 179 -22.54 5.89 11.23
N ASP A 180 -22.82 7.16 10.95
CA ASP A 180 -24.11 7.82 11.14
C ASP A 180 -24.33 8.84 10.03
N ASP A 181 -25.49 8.79 9.36
CA ASP A 181 -25.88 9.82 8.40
C ASP A 181 -26.42 11.01 9.19
N PRO A 182 -25.75 12.18 9.24
CA PRO A 182 -26.28 13.34 9.96
C PRO A 182 -27.57 13.86 9.34
N PHE A 183 -27.89 13.44 8.11
CA PHE A 183 -29.14 13.74 7.42
C PHE A 183 -30.12 12.56 7.58
N LEU A 184 -30.46 12.24 8.84
CA LEU A 184 -31.42 11.18 9.18
C LEU A 184 -32.82 11.42 8.59
N ASP A 185 -33.16 12.69 8.33
CA ASP A 185 -34.40 13.09 7.68
C ASP A 185 -34.32 12.90 6.15
N LYS A 186 -34.18 11.64 5.72
CA LYS A 186 -34.38 11.31 4.29
C LYS A 186 -35.84 11.54 3.95
N LYS A 187 -36.13 12.64 3.24
CA LYS A 187 -37.48 12.90 2.71
C LYS A 187 -37.77 11.90 1.59
N VAL A 188 -38.68 10.97 1.84
CA VAL A 188 -39.10 9.96 0.86
C VAL A 188 -40.12 10.58 -0.09
N ILE A 189 -39.85 10.51 -1.40
CA ILE A 189 -40.82 10.83 -2.45
C ILE A 189 -41.87 9.71 -2.46
N SER A 190 -43.13 10.07 -2.24
CA SER A 190 -44.25 9.13 -2.18
C SER A 190 -44.97 9.00 -3.52
N SER A 191 -44.96 10.04 -4.37
CA SER A 191 -45.47 9.96 -5.74
C SER A 191 -44.96 11.11 -6.61
N ILE A 192 -44.98 10.92 -7.93
CA ILE A 192 -44.75 11.95 -8.94
C ILE A 192 -45.92 11.86 -9.94
N THR A 193 -46.57 12.99 -10.24
CA THR A 193 -47.61 13.03 -11.27
C THR A 193 -47.00 13.28 -12.65
N GLN A 194 -47.50 12.57 -13.67
CA GLN A 194 -47.25 12.90 -15.07
C GLN A 194 -48.29 13.95 -15.50
N ALA A 195 -47.98 15.21 -15.27
CA ALA A 195 -48.80 16.37 -15.64
C ALA A 195 -47.91 17.56 -16.04
N ASP A 196 -48.52 18.65 -16.51
CA ASP A 196 -47.85 19.93 -16.73
C ASP A 196 -48.54 21.02 -15.87
N PRO A 197 -47.94 21.44 -14.74
CA PRO A 197 -46.66 20.97 -14.20
C PRO A 197 -46.78 19.63 -13.47
N GLY A 198 -45.72 18.84 -13.50
CA GLY A 198 -45.60 17.62 -12.69
C GLY A 198 -45.48 17.98 -11.21
N VAL A 199 -46.22 17.28 -10.35
CA VAL A 199 -46.22 17.49 -8.90
C VAL A 199 -45.48 16.33 -8.25
N VAL A 200 -44.44 16.64 -7.48
CA VAL A 200 -43.73 15.68 -6.62
C VAL A 200 -44.33 15.75 -5.23
N THR A 201 -44.85 14.63 -4.74
CA THR A 201 -45.33 14.51 -3.36
C THR A 201 -44.27 13.79 -2.53
N ALA A 202 -43.91 14.34 -1.37
CA ALA A 202 -43.02 13.72 -0.38
C ALA A 202 -43.66 13.82 1.01
N ASN A 203 -43.15 13.05 1.98
CA ASN A 203 -43.49 13.28 3.39
C ASN A 203 -43.14 14.73 3.78
N ALA A 204 -43.92 15.33 4.70
CA ALA A 204 -43.84 16.75 5.06
C ALA A 204 -42.40 17.26 5.08
N HIS A 205 -42.08 18.09 4.08
CA HIS A 205 -40.72 18.59 3.86
C HIS A 205 -40.37 19.71 4.85
N GLY A 206 -41.38 20.31 5.50
CA GLY A 206 -41.20 21.35 6.52
C GLY A 206 -40.94 22.74 5.96
N TYR A 207 -40.78 22.87 4.64
CA TYR A 207 -40.67 24.15 3.95
C TYR A 207 -42.05 24.72 3.60
N SER A 208 -42.14 26.05 3.64
CA SER A 208 -43.27 26.82 3.14
C SER A 208 -43.04 27.22 1.68
N ASP A 209 -44.11 27.60 1.00
CA ASP A 209 -43.99 28.12 -0.37
C ASP A 209 -43.15 29.41 -0.37
N GLY A 210 -42.09 29.43 -1.19
CA GLY A 210 -41.14 30.54 -1.27
C GLY A 210 -39.89 30.42 -0.40
N ASP A 211 -39.69 29.33 0.35
CA ASP A 211 -38.42 29.09 1.05
C ASP A 211 -37.28 28.88 0.03
N THR A 212 -36.16 29.58 0.21
CA THR A 212 -34.94 29.31 -0.53
C THR A 212 -34.22 28.13 0.10
N VAL A 213 -34.21 26.99 -0.61
CA VAL A 213 -33.36 25.82 -0.31
C VAL A 213 -31.93 26.01 -0.80
#